data_AF-A0A6P0KJ98-F1
#
_entry.id   AF-A0A6P0KJ98-F1
#
_cell.length_a   1.000
_cell.length_b   1.000
_cell.length_c   1.000
_cell.angle_alpha   90.00
_cell.angle_beta   90.00
_cell.angle_gamma   90.00
#
_symmetry.space_group_name_H-M   'P 1'
#
loop_
_entity.id
_entity.type
_entity.pdbx_description
1 polymer ?
#
loop_
_entity_poly.entity_id
_entity_poly.type
_entity_poly.pdbx_seq_one_letter_code
_entity_poly.pdbx_strand_id
1 'polypeptide(L)' 'MNKTPDFDDEMLPEYQFDYRKAKPNRFASKSGKTMNIVVLDEDIAEVFTTPEAVNKALRALIEVVPRTVKVDDC' A
#
# COMPACT_ATOMS: atom_id res chain seq x y z
N MET A 1 15.22 42.55 -1.21
CA MET A 1 14.14 41.72 -0.66
C MET A 1 13.84 40.63 -1.67
N ASN A 2 13.96 39.35 -1.31
CA ASN A 2 13.62 38.24 -2.21
C ASN A 2 12.18 37.83 -1.93
N LYS A 3 11.23 38.20 -2.81
CA LYS A 3 9.86 37.71 -2.74
C LYS A 3 9.79 36.47 -3.62
N THR A 4 9.66 35.31 -3.01
CA THR A 4 9.20 34.10 -3.71
C THR A 4 7.82 34.41 -4.29
N PRO A 5 7.57 34.18 -5.59
CA PRO A 5 6.26 34.40 -6.17
C PRO A 5 5.26 33.47 -5.47
N ASP A 6 4.22 34.08 -4.92
CA ASP A 6 3.08 33.37 -4.37
C ASP A 6 2.29 32.87 -5.57
N PHE A 7 2.42 31.57 -5.89
CA PHE A 7 1.80 30.97 -7.07
C PHE A 7 0.26 31.03 -7.03
N ASP A 8 -0.33 31.33 -5.87
CA ASP A 8 -1.76 31.49 -5.70
C ASP A 8 -2.29 32.81 -6.30
N ASP A 9 -1.46 33.86 -6.42
CA ASP A 9 -1.87 35.17 -6.96
C ASP A 9 -1.99 35.18 -8.51
N GLU A 10 -1.43 34.19 -9.20
CA GLU A 10 -1.45 34.09 -10.68
C GLU A 10 -2.55 33.16 -11.20
N MET A 11 -3.13 32.30 -10.35
CA MET A 11 -4.16 31.33 -10.75
C MET A 11 -5.56 31.90 -10.56
N LEU A 12 -6.40 31.79 -11.60
CA LEU A 12 -7.79 32.20 -11.49
C LEU A 12 -8.56 31.26 -10.51
N PRO A 13 -9.56 31.76 -9.78
CA PRO A 13 -10.32 30.99 -8.79
C PRO A 13 -10.91 29.67 -9.32
N GLU A 14 -11.20 29.60 -10.62
CA GLU A 14 -11.75 28.42 -11.30
C GLU A 14 -10.79 27.22 -11.33
N TYR A 15 -9.49 27.45 -11.11
CA TYR A 15 -8.46 26.40 -11.09
C TYR A 15 -8.21 25.82 -9.67
N GLN A 16 -9.03 26.18 -8.68
CA GLN A 16 -9.02 25.60 -7.34
C GLN A 16 -9.78 24.26 -7.31
N PHE A 17 -9.09 23.16 -7.64
CA PHE A 17 -9.70 21.82 -7.70
C PHE A 17 -9.68 21.11 -6.33
N ASP A 18 -10.84 20.66 -5.85
CA ASP A 18 -10.93 19.74 -4.70
C ASP A 18 -10.69 18.29 -5.15
N TYR A 19 -9.43 17.87 -5.13
CA TYR A 19 -9.02 16.53 -5.55
C TYR A 19 -9.64 15.38 -4.73
N ARG A 20 -10.23 15.67 -3.56
CA ARG A 20 -11.00 14.67 -2.80
C ARG A 20 -12.27 14.22 -3.53
N LYS A 21 -12.80 15.05 -4.43
CA LYS A 21 -13.95 14.75 -5.28
C LYS A 21 -13.55 14.20 -6.66
N ALA A 22 -12.24 14.05 -6.93
CA ALA A 22 -11.75 13.57 -8.20
C ALA A 22 -12.18 12.12 -8.43
N LYS A 23 -12.57 11.81 -9.68
CA LYS A 23 -12.87 10.44 -10.09
C LYS A 23 -11.56 9.72 -10.44
N PRO A 24 -11.45 8.40 -10.16
CA PRO A 24 -10.33 7.60 -10.63
C PRO A 24 -10.15 7.71 -12.15
N ASN A 25 -8.90 7.84 -12.60
CA ASN A 25 -8.58 7.99 -14.02
C ASN A 25 -8.92 6.72 -14.81
N ARG A 26 -9.77 6.83 -15.83
CA ARG A 26 -10.19 5.70 -16.69
C ARG A 26 -9.06 5.10 -17.53
N PHE A 27 -8.01 5.89 -17.78
CA PHE A 27 -6.85 5.52 -18.59
C PHE A 27 -5.65 5.12 -17.74
N ALA A 28 -5.70 5.37 -16.42
CA ALA A 28 -4.71 4.78 -15.53
C ALA A 28 -4.92 3.28 -15.59
N SER A 29 -3.84 2.54 -15.87
CA SER A 29 -3.86 1.10 -15.72
C SER A 29 -4.34 0.83 -14.30
N LYS A 30 -5.45 0.10 -14.16
CA LYS A 30 -5.73 -0.63 -12.94
C LYS A 30 -4.65 -1.68 -12.89
N SER A 31 -3.45 -1.33 -12.42
CA SER A 31 -2.43 -2.33 -12.11
C SER A 31 -3.07 -3.21 -11.05
N GLY A 32 -3.72 -4.28 -11.51
CA GLY A 32 -4.61 -5.15 -10.75
C GLY A 32 -3.87 -6.05 -9.78
N LYS A 33 -2.68 -5.62 -9.36
CA LYS A 33 -1.97 -6.23 -8.25
C LYS A 33 -2.51 -5.54 -7.01
N THR A 34 -3.47 -6.19 -6.37
CA THR A 34 -3.77 -5.92 -4.97
C THR A 34 -2.44 -6.04 -4.21
N MET A 35 -1.86 -4.89 -3.87
CA MET A 35 -0.63 -4.85 -3.10
C MET A 35 -0.99 -5.09 -1.64
N ASN A 36 -0.86 -6.33 -1.20
CA ASN A 36 -0.93 -6.64 0.22
C ASN A 36 0.42 -6.30 0.84
N ILE A 37 0.44 -5.19 1.59
CA ILE A 37 1.59 -4.77 2.38
C ILE A 37 1.47 -5.45 3.74
N VAL A 38 2.49 -6.21 4.11
CA VAL A 38 2.61 -6.84 5.42
C VAL A 38 3.78 -6.16 6.12
N VAL A 39 3.50 -5.54 7.27
CA VAL A 39 4.52 -4.96 8.14
C VAL A 39 4.98 -6.05 9.10
N LEU A 40 6.30 -6.23 9.20
CA LEU A 40 6.92 -7.15 10.16
C LEU A 40 7.42 -6.35 11.36
N ASP A 41 7.44 -6.99 12.52
CA ASP A 41 8.08 -6.44 13.71
C ASP A 41 9.61 -6.42 13.56
N GLU A 42 10.28 -5.56 14.33
CA GLU A 42 11.71 -5.29 14.22
C GLU A 42 12.57 -6.54 14.45
N ASP A 43 12.24 -7.33 15.46
CA ASP A 43 12.90 -8.59 15.80
C ASP A 43 12.81 -9.63 14.68
N ILE A 44 11.67 -9.69 13.99
CA ILE A 44 11.47 -10.59 12.85
C ILE A 44 12.25 -10.10 11.62
N ALA A 45 12.28 -8.78 11.40
CA ALA A 45 13.00 -8.17 10.28
C ALA A 45 14.53 -8.33 10.39
N GLU A 46 15.08 -8.36 11.62
CA GLU A 46 16.49 -8.66 11.85
C GLU A 46 16.87 -10.08 11.40
N VAL A 47 15.98 -11.05 11.63
CA VAL A 47 16.19 -12.44 11.26
C VAL A 47 15.93 -12.67 9.77
N PHE A 48 14.88 -12.05 9.21
CA PHE A 48 14.47 -12.22 7.82
C PHE A 48 14.71 -10.94 7.00
N THR A 49 15.90 -10.84 6.43
CA THR A 49 16.31 -9.68 5.64
C THR A 49 15.73 -9.64 4.22
N THR A 50 15.11 -10.71 3.74
CA THR A 50 14.52 -10.77 2.39
C THR A 50 13.09 -11.30 2.38
N PRO A 51 12.21 -10.81 1.49
CA PRO A 51 10.85 -11.31 1.37
C PRO A 51 10.78 -12.77 0.92
N GLU A 52 11.80 -13.25 0.19
CA GLU A 52 11.87 -14.65 -0.21
C GLU A 52 12.08 -15.58 0.99
N ALA A 53 12.97 -15.20 1.92
CA ALA A 53 13.23 -15.98 3.14
C ALA A 53 11.97 -16.09 4.02
N VAL A 54 11.25 -14.98 4.21
CA VAL A 54 9.96 -14.95 4.93
C VAL A 54 8.96 -15.90 4.28
N ASN A 55 8.74 -15.76 2.97
CA ASN A 55 7.76 -16.56 2.24
C ASN A 55 8.10 -18.05 2.25
N LYS A 56 9.39 -18.41 2.19
CA LYS A 56 9.83 -19.80 2.27
C LYS A 56 9.53 -20.41 3.65
N ALA A 57 9.83 -19.68 4.73
CA ALA A 57 9.56 -20.13 6.09
C ALA A 57 8.06 -20.30 6.34
N LEU A 58 7.24 -19.31 5.95
CA LEU A 58 5.79 -19.38 6.10
C LEU A 58 5.17 -20.54 5.32
N ARG A 59 5.66 -20.83 4.10
CA ARG A 59 5.20 -21.98 3.30
C ARG A 59 5.54 -23.32 3.96
N ALA A 60 6.76 -23.47 4.47
CA ALA A 60 7.14 -24.68 5.21
C ALA A 60 6.28 -24.86 6.47
N LEU A 61 5.94 -23.77 7.17
CA LEU A 61 5.05 -23.82 8.32
C LEU A 61 3.63 -24.24 7.93
N ILE A 62 3.10 -23.76 6.80
CA ILE A 62 1.78 -24.16 6.28
C ILE A 62 1.70 -25.66 5.99
N GLU A 63 2.81 -26.29 5.56
CA GLU A 63 2.86 -27.73 5.30
C GLU A 63 2.83 -28.57 6.59
N VAL A 64 3.44 -28.05 7.66
CA VAL A 64 3.57 -28.77 8.94
C VAL A 64 2.38 -28.53 9.86
N VAL A 65 1.80 -27.33 9.83
CA VAL A 65 0.68 -26.97 10.69
C VAL A 65 -0.60 -27.57 10.11
N PRO A 66 -1.35 -28.41 10.88
CA PRO A 66 -2.62 -28.93 10.41
C PRO A 66 -3.55 -27.75 10.13
N ARG A 67 -4.13 -27.76 8.93
CA ARG A 67 -5.03 -26.69 8.47
C ARG A 67 -6.20 -26.60 9.44
N THR A 68 -6.17 -25.62 10.35
CA THR A 68 -7.35 -25.24 11.13
C THR A 68 -8.31 -24.64 10.12
N VAL A 69 -9.18 -25.49 9.56
CA VAL A 69 -10.33 -25.05 8.80
C VAL A 69 -11.03 -24.03 9.67
N LYS A 70 -11.17 -22.80 9.18
CA LYS A 70 -12.06 -21.84 9.82
C LYS A 70 -13.42 -22.51 9.87
N VAL A 71 -13.88 -22.82 11.08
CA VAL A 71 -15.28 -23.08 11.34
C VAL A 71 -15.97 -21.78 10.96
N ASP A 72 -16.58 -21.77 9.78
CA ASP A 72 -17.55 -20.76 9.41
C ASP A 72 -18.75 -20.98 10.34
N ASP A 73 -18.75 -20.31 11.49
CA ASP A 73 -19.92 -20.21 12.36
C ASP A 73 -20.93 -19.25 11.68
N CYS A 74 -21.99 -19.89 11.15
CA CYS A 74 -23.34 -19.40 10.81
C CYS A 74 -23.54 -18.03 10.15
#